data_AF-A0A1E7FJ24-F1
#
_entry.id   AF-A0A1E7FJ24-F1
#
_cell.length_a   1.000
_cell.length_b   1.000
_cell.length_c   1.000
_cell.angle_alpha   90.00
_cell.angle_beta   90.00
_cell.angle_gamma   90.00
#
_symmetry.space_group_name_H-M   'P 1'
#
loop_
_entity.id
_entity.type
_entity.pdbx_description
1 polymer ?
#
loop_
_entity_poly.entity_id
_entity_poly.type
_entity_poly.pdbx_seq_one_letter_code
_entity_poly.pdbx_strand_id
1 'polypeptide(L)'
;MAHHVNLWLNDEWKVSQAIVVRYIKAALPRHCSKTVIANGQWAIGKLPNGVSYKNVSPIQFPNYQAEVAAMISYLQTNGTENFYLRSIHYNSFGHFKLTCPPTDWRTPPVIDRYNDILQNLSSTMNVPYIDTNFIIQPMWDSAEDFCHYRRDKTAAAEALYMTGKLIFDY
;
A
#
# COMPACT_ATOMS: atom_id res chain seq x y z
N MET A 1 -14.75 -16.65 19.41
CA MET A 1 -14.31 -16.45 18.01
C MET A 1 -13.85 -15.01 17.88
N ALA A 2 -12.53 -14.78 17.91
CA ALA A 2 -11.96 -13.43 17.90
C ALA A 2 -11.48 -13.09 16.48
N HIS A 3 -12.09 -12.06 15.88
CA HIS A 3 -11.63 -11.48 14.63
C HIS A 3 -10.40 -10.60 14.94
N HIS A 4 -9.20 -11.11 14.67
CA HIS A 4 -7.98 -10.31 14.79
C HIS A 4 -7.68 -9.60 13.48
N VAL A 5 -8.09 -8.33 13.39
CA VAL A 5 -7.59 -7.37 12.41
C VAL A 5 -6.36 -6.71 13.05
N ASN A 6 -5.19 -6.83 12.42
CA ASN A 6 -4.02 -6.04 12.80
C ASN A 6 -3.45 -5.35 11.55
N LEU A 7 -3.32 -4.04 11.67
CA LEU A 7 -2.93 -3.06 10.67
C LEU A 7 -1.60 -2.40 11.10
N TRP A 8 -0.78 -2.06 10.09
CA TRP A 8 0.40 -1.16 10.08
C TRP A 8 1.67 -1.53 10.87
N LEU A 9 2.82 -1.65 10.17
CA LEU A 9 4.17 -1.48 10.75
C LEU A 9 5.16 -0.83 9.76
N ASN A 10 5.98 0.07 10.32
CA ASN A 10 6.97 0.98 9.71
C ASN A 10 8.43 0.49 9.88
N ASP A 11 9.31 1.17 9.13
CA ASP A 11 10.76 1.39 9.31
C ASP A 11 11.77 0.27 9.02
N GLU A 12 12.38 0.33 7.82
CA GLU A 12 13.84 0.45 7.57
C GLU A 12 14.11 0.22 6.06
N TRP A 13 14.65 1.24 5.38
CA TRP A 13 14.55 1.38 3.92
C TRP A 13 15.89 1.29 3.19
N LYS A 14 16.33 0.06 2.96
CA LYS A 14 16.96 -0.42 1.72
C LYS A 14 16.56 -1.90 1.62
N VAL A 15 16.25 -2.40 0.42
CA VAL A 15 15.86 -3.80 0.12
C VAL A 15 14.34 -4.03 0.01
N SER A 16 13.79 -3.67 -1.15
CA SER A 16 12.37 -3.79 -1.50
C SER A 16 11.83 -5.23 -1.58
N GLN A 17 12.68 -6.24 -1.81
CA GLN A 17 12.20 -7.64 -1.88
C GLN A 17 12.39 -8.41 -0.57
N ALA A 18 13.59 -8.38 0.03
CA ALA A 18 13.86 -9.17 1.23
C ALA A 18 13.07 -8.69 2.46
N ILE A 19 12.74 -7.40 2.53
CA ILE A 19 11.99 -6.83 3.66
C ILE A 19 10.51 -7.19 3.57
N VAL A 20 9.90 -7.04 2.40
CA VAL A 20 8.52 -7.46 2.16
C VAL A 20 8.38 -8.96 2.44
N VAL A 21 9.31 -9.78 1.92
CA VAL A 21 9.35 -11.23 2.20
C VAL A 21 9.60 -11.53 3.69
N ARG A 22 10.50 -10.81 4.36
CA ARG A 22 10.80 -11.02 5.79
C ARG A 22 9.62 -10.64 6.69
N TYR A 23 8.90 -9.57 6.39
CA TYR A 23 7.72 -9.16 7.14
C TYR A 23 6.52 -10.06 6.86
N ILE A 24 6.33 -10.47 5.60
CA ILE A 24 5.35 -11.50 5.25
C ILE A 24 5.64 -12.78 6.04
N LYS A 25 6.90 -13.24 6.08
CA LYS A 25 7.31 -14.40 6.90
C LYS A 25 7.09 -14.22 8.40
N ALA A 26 7.14 -12.99 8.92
CA ALA A 26 6.92 -12.70 10.33
C ALA A 26 5.43 -12.50 10.69
N ALA A 27 4.61 -12.07 9.72
CA ALA A 27 3.19 -11.78 9.91
C ALA A 27 2.28 -12.99 9.59
N LEU A 28 2.63 -13.79 8.58
CA LEU A 28 1.90 -15.00 8.18
C LEU A 28 1.86 -16.18 9.19
N PRO A 29 2.80 -16.34 10.15
CA PRO A 29 2.70 -17.40 11.16
C PRO A 29 1.52 -17.23 12.12
N ARG A 30 0.83 -16.08 12.09
CA ARG A 30 -0.44 -15.88 12.78
C ARG A 30 -1.51 -16.48 11.89
N HIS A 31 -2.34 -17.38 12.43
CA HIS A 31 -3.42 -18.11 11.75
C HIS A 31 -4.49 -17.20 11.08
N CYS A 32 -4.08 -16.37 10.13
CA CYS A 32 -4.92 -15.46 9.36
C CYS A 32 -5.55 -16.27 8.22
N SER A 33 -6.87 -16.20 8.09
CA SER A 33 -7.59 -16.85 6.99
C SER A 33 -7.53 -16.06 5.68
N LYS A 34 -7.37 -14.73 5.78
CA LYS A 34 -7.27 -13.80 4.64
C LYS A 34 -6.27 -12.70 4.97
N THR A 35 -5.51 -12.24 3.97
CA THR A 35 -4.49 -11.18 4.13
C THR A 35 -4.72 -10.06 3.14
N VAL A 36 -4.72 -8.80 3.58
CA VAL A 36 -4.76 -7.63 2.68
C VAL A 36 -3.38 -6.97 2.67
N ILE A 37 -2.83 -6.80 1.48
CA ILE A 37 -1.49 -6.25 1.27
C ILE A 37 -1.60 -4.86 0.67
N ALA A 38 -1.11 -3.88 1.43
CA ALA A 38 -0.93 -2.50 0.99
C ALA A 38 0.55 -2.30 0.63
N ASN A 39 0.87 -2.20 -0.66
CA ASN A 39 2.24 -1.98 -1.13
C ASN A 39 2.34 -0.68 -1.94
N GLY A 40 3.48 0.01 -1.84
CA GLY A 40 3.81 1.15 -2.71
C GLY A 40 3.88 2.51 -2.02
N GLN A 41 3.08 2.77 -0.98
CA GLN A 41 3.02 4.09 -0.35
C GLN A 41 4.40 4.69 0.01
N TRP A 42 5.25 3.90 0.65
CA TRP A 42 6.58 4.34 1.07
C TRP A 42 7.63 4.29 -0.04
N ALA A 43 7.49 3.38 -1.01
CA ALA A 43 8.39 3.31 -2.16
C ALA A 43 8.30 4.57 -3.06
N ILE A 44 7.20 5.33 -2.91
CA ILE A 44 6.88 6.56 -3.63
C ILE A 44 7.15 7.81 -2.77
N GLY A 45 7.29 7.65 -1.46
CA GLY A 45 7.28 8.73 -0.47
C GLY A 45 8.64 9.29 -0.06
N LYS A 46 8.63 10.11 1.00
CA LYS A 46 9.79 10.69 1.70
C LYS A 46 10.28 9.76 2.83
N LEU A 47 11.57 9.43 2.84
CA LEU A 47 12.37 8.77 3.87
C LEU A 47 12.36 9.53 5.21
N PRO A 48 12.62 8.82 6.33
CA PRO A 48 12.64 9.41 7.68
C PRO A 48 13.66 10.53 7.87
N ASN A 49 13.49 11.29 8.96
CA ASN A 49 14.42 12.34 9.38
C ASN A 49 15.85 11.80 9.49
N GLY A 50 16.81 12.50 8.86
CA GLY A 50 18.23 12.14 8.84
C GLY A 50 18.74 11.59 7.50
N VAL A 51 17.84 11.26 6.56
CA VAL A 51 18.22 10.85 5.20
C VAL A 51 17.87 11.97 4.21
N SER A 52 18.90 12.62 3.66
CA SER A 52 18.74 13.70 2.68
C SER A 52 18.38 13.13 1.31
N TYR A 53 17.27 13.61 0.73
CA TYR A 53 16.83 13.34 -0.64
C TYR A 53 17.65 14.02 -1.72
N LYS A 54 18.85 14.51 -1.43
CA LYS A 54 19.61 15.16 -2.50
C LYS A 54 19.84 14.25 -3.72
N ASN A 55 19.68 12.91 -3.63
CA ASN A 55 19.98 11.98 -4.74
C ASN A 55 19.17 10.65 -4.80
N VAL A 56 18.00 10.49 -4.16
CA VAL A 56 17.23 9.22 -4.25
C VAL A 56 15.91 9.46 -4.98
N SER A 57 15.80 8.95 -6.21
CA SER A 57 14.57 8.95 -6.99
C SER A 57 13.51 8.07 -6.31
N PRO A 58 12.20 8.39 -6.41
CA PRO A 58 11.16 7.39 -6.14
C PRO A 58 11.45 6.15 -6.98
N ILE A 59 10.93 5.00 -6.55
CA ILE A 59 10.97 3.82 -7.42
C ILE A 59 10.36 4.19 -8.78
N GLN A 60 10.91 3.69 -9.86
CA GLN A 60 10.34 3.95 -11.19
C GLN A 60 9.23 2.95 -11.45
N PHE A 61 8.20 3.33 -12.21
CA PHE A 61 7.07 2.46 -12.51
C PHE A 61 7.46 1.04 -12.99
N PRO A 62 8.45 0.85 -13.91
CA PRO A 62 8.84 -0.49 -14.33
C PRO A 62 9.45 -1.32 -13.20
N ASN A 63 10.24 -0.70 -12.33
CA ASN A 63 10.85 -1.37 -11.18
C ASN A 63 9.79 -1.75 -10.15
N TYR A 64 8.84 -0.86 -9.89
CA TYR A 64 7.71 -1.16 -9.01
C TYR A 64 6.88 -2.33 -9.52
N GLN A 65 6.56 -2.34 -10.82
CA GLN A 65 5.84 -3.45 -11.44
C GLN A 65 6.60 -4.77 -11.27
N ALA A 66 7.92 -4.78 -11.53
CA ALA A 66 8.74 -5.97 -11.36
C ALA A 66 8.80 -6.45 -9.91
N GLU A 67 8.90 -5.53 -8.94
CA GLU A 67 8.96 -5.86 -7.52
C GLU A 67 7.63 -6.42 -6.99
N VAL A 68 6.50 -5.81 -7.35
CA VAL A 68 5.18 -6.31 -6.97
C VAL A 68 4.90 -7.66 -7.61
N ALA A 69 5.24 -7.85 -8.89
CA ALA A 69 5.10 -9.14 -9.56
C ALA A 69 5.92 -10.23 -8.84
N ALA A 70 7.18 -9.94 -8.48
CA ALA A 70 8.02 -10.85 -7.72
C ALA A 70 7.43 -11.18 -6.33
N MET A 71 6.84 -10.19 -5.64
CA MET A 71 6.15 -10.39 -4.37
C MET A 71 4.95 -11.33 -4.54
N ILE A 72 4.11 -11.11 -5.55
CA ILE A 72 2.94 -11.96 -5.84
C ILE A 72 3.38 -13.39 -6.13
N SER A 73 4.35 -13.58 -7.03
CA SER A 73 4.88 -14.91 -7.36
C SER A 73 5.43 -15.62 -6.12
N TYR A 74 6.17 -14.90 -5.27
CA TYR A 74 6.68 -15.45 -4.04
C TYR A 74 5.55 -15.95 -3.12
N LEU A 75 4.51 -15.14 -2.91
CA LEU A 75 3.36 -15.51 -2.07
C LEU A 75 2.63 -16.75 -2.59
N GLN A 76 2.39 -16.80 -3.90
CA GLN A 76 1.74 -17.95 -4.55
C GLN A 76 2.59 -19.23 -4.45
N THR A 77 3.90 -19.15 -4.70
CA THR A 77 4.80 -20.32 -4.62
C THR A 77 5.00 -20.82 -3.18
N ASN A 78 4.90 -19.95 -2.18
CA ASN A 78 5.06 -20.33 -0.78
C ASN A 78 3.74 -20.72 -0.10
N GLY A 79 2.68 -20.98 -0.87
CA GLY A 79 1.39 -21.45 -0.33
C GLY A 79 0.67 -20.41 0.51
N THR A 80 0.91 -19.11 0.30
CA THR A 80 0.06 -18.09 0.90
C THR A 80 -1.24 -18.04 0.13
N GLU A 81 -2.26 -18.64 0.71
CA GLU A 81 -3.62 -18.65 0.17
C GLU A 81 -4.38 -17.39 0.63
N ASN A 82 -5.36 -16.96 -0.17
CA ASN A 82 -6.33 -15.91 0.17
C ASN A 82 -5.71 -14.55 0.55
N PHE A 83 -4.77 -14.06 -0.26
CA PHE A 83 -4.30 -12.67 -0.15
C PHE A 83 -4.92 -11.77 -1.21
N TYR A 84 -5.08 -10.50 -0.84
CA TYR A 84 -5.70 -9.45 -1.63
C TYR A 84 -4.68 -8.31 -1.75
N LEU A 85 -4.57 -7.73 -2.93
CA LEU A 85 -3.95 -6.41 -3.08
C LEU A 85 -5.00 -5.34 -2.78
N ARG A 86 -4.58 -4.16 -2.33
CA ARG A 86 -5.46 -2.99 -2.20
C ARG A 86 -4.85 -1.75 -2.83
N SER A 87 -5.68 -0.80 -3.22
CA SER A 87 -5.23 0.51 -3.70
C SER A 87 -4.37 1.23 -2.66
N ILE A 88 -3.39 1.97 -3.16
CA ILE A 88 -2.58 2.94 -2.42
C ILE A 88 -3.44 4.17 -2.14
N HIS A 89 -3.34 4.67 -0.92
CA HIS A 89 -4.04 5.87 -0.51
C HIS A 89 -3.38 7.12 -1.05
N TYR A 90 -4.22 8.04 -1.50
CA TYR A 90 -3.80 9.41 -1.73
C TYR A 90 -3.29 10.06 -0.44
N ASN A 91 -2.25 10.88 -0.59
CA ASN A 91 -1.83 11.80 0.45
C ASN A 91 -2.15 13.22 0.03
N SER A 92 -2.46 14.03 1.04
CA SER A 92 -2.76 15.44 0.90
C SER A 92 -1.57 16.21 0.31
N PHE A 93 -1.85 17.31 -0.40
CA PHE A 93 -0.83 18.16 -1.01
C PHE A 93 -0.16 18.97 0.10
N GLY A 94 1.07 18.57 0.44
CA GLY A 94 1.93 19.32 1.36
C GLY A 94 3.08 19.99 0.60
N HIS A 95 3.75 20.95 1.23
CA HIS A 95 4.82 21.72 0.58
C HIS A 95 5.92 20.82 -0.05
N PHE A 96 6.22 19.67 0.56
CA PHE A 96 7.22 18.71 0.05
C PHE A 96 6.89 18.10 -1.32
N LYS A 97 5.61 18.06 -1.70
CA LYS A 97 5.12 17.53 -2.98
C LYS A 97 5.07 18.60 -4.09
N LEU A 98 5.18 19.87 -3.71
CA LEU A 98 5.06 21.03 -4.61
C LEU A 98 6.41 21.71 -4.91
N THR A 99 7.53 21.21 -4.36
CA THR A 99 8.88 21.70 -4.73
C THR A 99 9.30 21.22 -6.12
N CYS A 100 10.29 21.89 -6.72
CA CYS A 100 10.89 21.47 -8.00
C CYS A 100 12.41 21.25 -7.83
N PRO A 101 12.89 19.99 -7.82
CA PRO A 101 12.12 18.74 -7.86
C PRO A 101 11.34 18.48 -6.56
N PRO A 102 10.26 17.67 -6.60
CA PRO A 102 9.53 17.30 -5.39
C PRO A 102 10.39 16.39 -4.50
N THR A 103 10.26 16.57 -3.19
CA THR A 103 10.95 15.74 -2.17
C THR A 103 10.08 14.58 -1.67
N ASP A 104 8.80 14.58 -2.05
CA ASP A 104 7.82 13.53 -1.84
C ASP A 104 6.99 13.41 -3.12
N TRP A 105 6.98 12.23 -3.75
CA TRP A 105 6.33 12.02 -5.04
C TRP A 105 4.92 11.43 -4.92
N ARG A 106 4.39 11.31 -3.69
CA ARG A 106 3.04 10.79 -3.42
C ARG A 106 1.95 11.81 -3.78
N THR A 107 1.92 12.23 -5.03
CA THR A 107 0.85 13.06 -5.60
C THR A 107 -0.23 12.18 -6.20
N PRO A 108 -1.49 12.65 -6.31
CA PRO A 108 -2.56 11.86 -6.91
C PRO A 108 -2.23 11.26 -8.28
N PRO A 109 -1.69 12.01 -9.27
CA PRO A 109 -1.38 11.43 -10.57
C PRO A 109 -0.30 10.34 -10.53
N VAL A 110 0.65 10.45 -9.59
CA VAL A 110 1.67 9.41 -9.41
C VAL A 110 1.01 8.17 -8.80
N ILE A 111 0.25 8.34 -7.71
CA ILE A 111 -0.46 7.26 -7.03
C ILE A 111 -1.44 6.53 -7.96
N ASP A 112 -2.15 7.26 -8.82
CA ASP A 112 -3.01 6.70 -9.87
C ASP A 112 -2.23 5.69 -10.71
N ARG A 113 -1.04 6.08 -11.19
CA ARG A 113 -0.23 5.19 -12.02
C ARG A 113 0.29 3.96 -11.27
N TYR A 114 0.56 4.07 -9.97
CA TYR A 114 0.91 2.90 -9.15
C TYR A 114 -0.29 1.98 -8.91
N ASN A 115 -1.48 2.54 -8.71
CA ASN A 115 -2.73 1.80 -8.59
C ASN A 115 -3.08 1.06 -9.89
N ASP A 116 -2.88 1.67 -11.06
CA ASP A 116 -3.03 1.01 -12.37
C ASP A 116 -2.15 -0.24 -12.46
N ILE A 117 -0.89 -0.14 -12.00
CA ILE A 117 0.05 -1.26 -12.00
C ILE A 117 -0.43 -2.38 -11.07
N LEU A 118 -0.88 -2.03 -9.86
CA LEU A 118 -1.44 -3.00 -8.91
C LEU A 118 -2.66 -3.72 -9.48
N GLN A 119 -3.59 -2.98 -10.08
CA GLN A 119 -4.80 -3.52 -10.68
C GLN A 119 -4.48 -4.42 -11.87
N ASN A 120 -3.56 -4.01 -12.74
CA ASN A 120 -3.12 -4.81 -13.88
C ASN A 120 -2.41 -6.11 -13.42
N LEU A 121 -1.52 -6.04 -12.43
CA LEU A 121 -0.86 -7.23 -11.87
C LEU A 121 -1.85 -8.15 -11.16
N SER A 122 -2.82 -7.60 -10.44
CA SER A 122 -3.92 -8.35 -9.85
C SER A 122 -4.66 -9.18 -10.90
N SER A 123 -5.06 -8.55 -12.00
CA SER A 123 -5.78 -9.23 -13.09
C SER A 123 -4.91 -10.28 -13.77
N THR A 124 -3.69 -9.93 -14.15
CA THR A 124 -2.79 -10.81 -14.91
C THR A 124 -2.24 -12.00 -14.11
N MET A 125 -2.08 -11.84 -12.79
CA MET A 125 -1.55 -12.88 -11.90
C MET A 125 -2.63 -13.57 -11.07
N ASN A 126 -3.91 -13.31 -11.36
CA ASN A 126 -5.06 -13.89 -10.68
C ASN A 126 -5.03 -13.71 -9.14
N VAL A 127 -4.83 -12.46 -8.71
CA VAL A 127 -4.90 -12.06 -7.29
C VAL A 127 -6.04 -11.07 -7.13
N PRO A 128 -6.96 -11.23 -6.18
CA PRO A 128 -8.02 -10.24 -5.92
C PRO A 128 -7.47 -8.85 -5.60
N TYR A 129 -8.14 -7.80 -6.10
CA TYR A 129 -7.81 -6.40 -5.82
C TYR A 129 -8.99 -5.67 -5.19
N ILE A 130 -8.72 -5.01 -4.06
CA ILE A 130 -9.69 -4.19 -3.34
C ILE A 130 -9.40 -2.72 -3.68
N ASP A 131 -10.22 -2.16 -4.55
CA ASP A 131 -10.20 -0.74 -4.83
C ASP A 131 -10.94 0.03 -3.72
N THR A 132 -10.21 0.87 -2.98
CA THR A 132 -10.73 1.80 -1.97
C THR A 132 -10.70 3.25 -2.44
N ASN A 133 -10.27 3.53 -3.68
CA ASN A 133 -10.13 4.89 -4.18
C ASN A 133 -11.45 5.65 -4.16
N PHE A 134 -12.59 5.01 -4.42
CA PHE A 134 -13.89 5.69 -4.35
C PHE A 134 -14.25 6.23 -2.94
N ILE A 135 -13.62 5.71 -1.88
CA ILE A 135 -13.77 6.19 -0.49
C ILE A 135 -12.71 7.25 -0.18
N ILE A 136 -11.47 6.98 -0.55
CA ILE A 136 -10.29 7.74 -0.14
C ILE A 136 -10.05 8.96 -1.04
N GLN A 137 -10.28 8.83 -2.34
CA GLN A 137 -10.04 9.88 -3.34
C GLN A 137 -10.81 11.18 -3.04
N PRO A 138 -12.09 11.17 -2.63
CA PRO A 138 -12.79 12.42 -2.30
C PRO A 138 -12.29 13.06 -0.99
N MET A 139 -11.58 12.29 -0.15
CA MET A 139 -11.17 12.64 1.21
C MET A 139 -9.65 12.76 1.36
N TRP A 140 -8.92 12.78 0.25
CA TRP A 140 -7.45 12.71 0.19
C TRP A 140 -6.73 13.81 0.99
N ASP A 141 -7.39 14.96 1.22
CA ASP A 141 -6.89 16.11 1.97
C ASP A 141 -7.45 16.24 3.40
N SER A 142 -8.26 15.29 3.85
CA SER A 142 -8.93 15.37 5.16
C SER A 142 -8.09 14.96 6.37
N ALA A 143 -6.92 14.34 6.15
CA ALA A 143 -6.04 13.89 7.23
C ALA A 143 -5.22 15.05 7.81
N GLU A 144 -5.31 15.27 9.13
CA GLU A 144 -4.57 16.35 9.82
C GLU A 144 -3.04 16.25 9.64
N ASP A 145 -2.50 15.03 9.57
CA ASP A 145 -1.07 14.78 9.36
C ASP A 145 -0.72 14.44 7.91
N PHE A 146 -1.64 14.74 6.98
CA PHE A 146 -1.50 14.53 5.53
C PHE A 146 -1.30 13.05 5.12
N CYS A 147 -1.47 12.09 6.05
CA CYS A 147 -1.17 10.67 5.84
C CYS A 147 -2.19 9.70 6.49
N HIS A 148 -2.75 10.04 7.65
CA HIS A 148 -3.56 9.14 8.46
C HIS A 148 -4.91 9.77 8.81
N TYR A 149 -5.98 9.14 8.33
CA TYR A 149 -7.35 9.41 8.74
C TYR A 149 -7.54 8.95 10.20
N ARG A 150 -7.51 9.88 11.15
CA ARG A 150 -7.51 9.54 12.59
C ARG A 150 -8.92 9.34 13.10
N ARG A 151 -9.34 8.07 13.20
CA ARG A 151 -10.60 7.63 13.86
C ARG A 151 -11.84 8.40 13.36
N ASP A 152 -11.78 8.87 12.12
CA ASP A 152 -12.86 9.61 11.49
C ASP A 152 -13.80 8.67 10.71
N LYS A 153 -14.84 9.25 10.13
CA LYS A 153 -15.85 8.51 9.36
C LYS A 153 -15.24 7.84 8.12
N THR A 154 -14.16 8.40 7.55
CA THR A 154 -13.49 7.87 6.36
C THR A 154 -12.76 6.57 6.70
N ALA A 155 -11.95 6.58 7.77
CA ALA A 155 -11.26 5.38 8.24
C ALA A 155 -12.25 4.24 8.59
N ALA A 156 -13.36 4.59 9.24
CA ALA A 156 -14.41 3.62 9.56
C ALA A 156 -15.09 3.05 8.30
N ALA A 157 -15.44 3.90 7.35
CA ALA A 157 -16.07 3.48 6.08
C ALA A 157 -15.15 2.56 5.27
N GLU A 158 -13.87 2.92 5.17
CA GLU A 158 -12.86 2.13 4.47
C GLU A 158 -12.67 0.75 5.15
N ALA A 159 -12.53 0.73 6.47
CA ALA A 159 -12.37 -0.51 7.23
C ALA A 159 -13.59 -1.44 7.10
N LEU A 160 -14.81 -0.88 7.16
CA LEU A 160 -16.05 -1.63 6.98
C LEU A 160 -16.16 -2.18 5.55
N TYR A 161 -15.83 -1.39 4.54
CA TYR A 161 -15.84 -1.82 3.15
C TYR A 161 -14.84 -2.96 2.91
N MET A 162 -13.58 -2.81 3.35
CA MET A 162 -12.57 -3.88 3.24
C MET A 162 -13.01 -5.14 3.98
N THR A 163 -13.54 -5.01 5.19
CA THR A 163 -14.05 -6.16 5.97
C THR A 163 -15.21 -6.86 5.26
N GLY A 164 -16.14 -6.09 4.68
CA GLY A 164 -17.24 -6.63 3.89
C GLY A 164 -16.75 -7.41 2.67
N LYS A 165 -15.78 -6.86 1.93
CA LYS A 165 -15.13 -7.55 0.81
C LYS A 165 -14.48 -8.87 1.24
N LEU A 166 -13.82 -8.89 2.39
CA LEU A 166 -13.18 -10.10 2.91
C LEU A 166 -14.17 -11.13 3.46
N ILE A 167 -15.31 -10.73 4.02
CA ILE A 167 -16.27 -11.68 4.60
C ILE A 167 -17.19 -12.28 3.53
N PHE A 168 -17.62 -11.46 2.57
CA PHE A 168 -18.68 -11.84 1.64
C PHE A 168 -18.19 -12.13 0.21
N ASP A 169 -16.90 -11.92 -0.09
CA ASP A 169 -16.28 -12.20 -1.40
C ASP A 169 -17.01 -11.57 -2.60
N TYR A 170 -17.60 -10.38 -2.41
CA TYR A 170 -18.17 -9.54 -3.47
C TYR A 170 -17.13 -8.75 -4.25
#